data_AF-A0AAV4K7Y2-F1
#
_entry.id   AF-A0AAV4K7Y2-F1
#
_cell.length_a   1.000
_cell.length_b   1.000
_cell.length_c   1.000
_cell.angle_alpha   90.00
_cell.angle_beta   90.00
_cell.angle_gamma   90.00
#
_symmetry.space_group_name_H-M   'P 1'
#
loop_
_entity.id
_entity.type
_entity.pdbx_description
1 polymer ?
#
loop_
_entity_poly.entity_id
_entity_poly.type
_entity_poly.pdbx_seq_one_letter_code
_entity_poly.pdbx_strand_id
1 'polypeptide(L)'
;MTLYRTGPTDPLSDLRGGRLAELQRTFGVLQAEFERGRAAGSELTAAFLAFARPDPVLGEALSEWERRFPVSYAARVARAQWLLSRAAALRGEQPASRLSDLDGRGTLHLLGEAEAVARQALRLSVNPLSAWLLVGQARNLAGGQLSLDDVRSGRYPDWYVRPLAQNPRSLALRQVMLAHLRPEWGGSDEQMFTFVRQQEQEAQLGAGDRHRLWADYHAAAGHHAAQFAGDLVGGVERARLAADLHEPHSAGLFAALTRALAPDHERQRALERFLDVAEFNPALRLPPLFAWALYNSDRFLEPLLPRVTALLLRWANGTPQGGAGDAGAAVALGRLHLLARHWALPDPLPLLLRARDEGSREAAETIVQLQEEGLGLRAALRESNIKRTDVRHAAELGSPEMCWRIYQNFAPYREQFRLEHWQRERYLLRAADAGHNGARFELAQALRAGALGLGEDGVPYPMNMPPTQRSLDYARHLLERAAAEDHPGALNALRAAHESDWHADTARRLRRGA
;
A
#
# COMPACT_ATOMS: atom_id res chain seq x y z
N MET A 1 -29.81 -25.34 13.54
CA MET A 1 -29.53 -26.03 12.26
C MET A 1 -29.47 -24.98 11.17
N THR A 2 -28.28 -24.46 10.92
CA THR A 2 -28.02 -23.44 9.91
C THR A 2 -27.84 -24.16 8.58
N LEU A 3 -28.76 -23.94 7.65
CA LEU A 3 -28.68 -24.51 6.31
C LEU A 3 -27.38 -24.01 5.66
N TYR A 4 -26.48 -24.96 5.38
CA TYR A 4 -25.32 -24.77 4.53
C TYR A 4 -25.82 -24.35 3.14
N ARG A 5 -25.92 -23.04 2.90
CA ARG A 5 -25.90 -22.50 1.54
C ARG A 5 -24.55 -22.90 0.96
N THR A 6 -24.59 -23.56 -0.21
CA THR A 6 -23.45 -23.62 -1.13
C THR A 6 -22.76 -22.26 -1.12
N GLY A 7 -21.47 -22.24 -0.74
CA GLY A 7 -20.74 -20.99 -0.53
C GLY A 7 -20.87 -20.09 -1.76
N PRO A 8 -21.05 -18.76 -1.59
CA PRO A 8 -21.03 -17.86 -2.72
C PRO A 8 -19.72 -18.04 -3.50
N THR A 9 -19.81 -18.02 -4.82
CA THR A 9 -18.66 -17.85 -5.71
C THR A 9 -17.86 -16.63 -5.26
N ASP A 10 -16.53 -16.72 -5.35
CA ASP A 10 -15.64 -15.60 -5.03
C ASP A 10 -16.04 -14.36 -5.87
N PRO A 11 -16.35 -13.20 -5.25
CA PRO A 11 -16.80 -12.01 -5.97
C PRO A 11 -15.88 -11.57 -7.12
N LEU A 12 -14.56 -11.78 -6.99
CA LEU A 12 -13.62 -11.46 -8.05
C LEU A 12 -13.71 -12.44 -9.22
N SER A 13 -13.98 -13.71 -8.94
CA SER A 13 -14.19 -14.74 -9.96
C SER A 13 -15.48 -14.47 -10.76
N ASP A 14 -16.53 -13.95 -10.12
CA ASP A 14 -17.75 -13.50 -10.81
C ASP A 14 -17.49 -12.25 -11.65
N LEU A 15 -16.73 -11.29 -11.11
CA LEU A 15 -16.38 -10.04 -11.81
C LEU A 15 -15.57 -10.33 -13.07
N ARG A 16 -14.49 -11.11 -12.95
CA ARG A 16 -13.64 -11.52 -14.09
C ARG A 16 -14.39 -12.37 -15.10
N GLY A 17 -15.32 -13.21 -14.64
CA GLY A 17 -16.16 -14.05 -15.48
C GLY A 17 -17.33 -13.31 -16.15
N GLY A 18 -17.49 -12.00 -15.93
CA GLY A 18 -18.60 -11.22 -16.50
C GLY A 18 -19.97 -11.55 -15.91
N ARG A 19 -20.04 -12.25 -14.76
CA ARG A 19 -21.28 -12.59 -14.03
C ARG A 19 -21.79 -11.40 -13.21
N LEU A 20 -21.99 -10.27 -13.90
CA LEU A 20 -22.28 -8.98 -13.28
C LEU A 20 -23.70 -8.92 -12.68
N ALA A 21 -24.64 -9.67 -13.25
CA ALA A 21 -26.02 -9.74 -12.74
C ALA A 21 -26.09 -10.52 -11.42
N GLU A 22 -25.28 -11.57 -11.28
CA GLU A 22 -25.12 -12.35 -10.05
C GLU A 22 -24.49 -11.49 -8.95
N LEU A 23 -23.40 -10.78 -9.26
CA LEU A 23 -22.78 -9.83 -8.35
C LEU A 23 -23.75 -8.75 -7.88
N GLN A 24 -24.47 -8.14 -8.83
CA GLN A 24 -25.47 -7.12 -8.52
C GLN A 24 -26.53 -7.63 -7.54
N ARG A 25 -27.01 -8.85 -7.76
CA ARG A 25 -28.02 -9.48 -6.90
C ARG A 25 -27.47 -9.78 -5.51
N THR A 26 -26.31 -10.41 -5.43
CA THR A 26 -25.69 -10.84 -4.17
C THR A 26 -25.41 -9.64 -3.26
N PHE A 27 -24.73 -8.61 -3.77
CA PHE A 27 -24.42 -7.42 -2.97
C PHE A 27 -25.65 -6.54 -2.74
N GLY A 28 -26.61 -6.52 -3.65
CA GLY A 28 -27.89 -5.83 -3.44
C GLY A 28 -28.70 -6.45 -2.29
N VAL A 29 -28.75 -7.78 -2.21
CA VAL A 29 -29.38 -8.50 -1.09
C VAL A 29 -28.64 -8.22 0.22
N LEU A 30 -27.31 -8.32 0.23
CA LEU A 30 -26.52 -8.07 1.44
C LEU A 30 -26.73 -6.64 1.97
N GLN A 31 -26.71 -5.64 1.10
CA GLN A 31 -26.99 -4.25 1.47
C GLN A 31 -28.40 -4.09 2.04
N ALA A 32 -29.41 -4.70 1.39
CA ALA A 32 -30.79 -4.62 1.86
C ALA A 32 -31.00 -5.33 3.21
N GLU A 33 -30.33 -6.46 3.45
CA GLU A 33 -30.38 -7.15 4.75
C GLU A 33 -29.68 -6.34 5.85
N PHE A 34 -28.57 -5.66 5.54
CA PHE A 34 -27.94 -4.70 6.45
C PHE A 34 -28.88 -3.53 6.79
N GLU A 35 -29.51 -2.92 5.78
CA GLU A 35 -30.46 -1.82 5.97
C GLU A 35 -31.69 -2.21 6.81
N ARG A 36 -32.09 -3.50 6.77
CA ARG A 36 -33.15 -4.06 7.62
C ARG A 36 -32.67 -4.50 9.01
N GLY A 37 -31.39 -4.34 9.32
CA GLY A 37 -30.78 -4.77 10.58
C GLY A 37 -30.63 -6.30 10.73
N ARG A 38 -30.69 -7.05 9.62
CA ARG A 38 -30.57 -8.52 9.59
C ARG A 38 -29.15 -9.00 9.32
N ALA A 39 -28.27 -8.12 8.82
CA ALA A 39 -26.84 -8.36 8.68
C ALA A 39 -26.05 -7.30 9.47
N ALA A 40 -24.94 -7.70 10.08
CA ALA A 40 -24.07 -6.77 10.78
C ALA A 40 -23.25 -5.91 9.79
N GLY A 41 -22.92 -4.68 10.19
CA GLY A 41 -22.05 -3.82 9.37
C GLY A 41 -20.64 -4.42 9.13
N SER A 42 -20.16 -5.26 10.05
CA SER A 42 -18.91 -6.02 9.89
C SER A 42 -19.00 -7.04 8.75
N GLU A 43 -20.14 -7.74 8.61
CA GLU A 43 -20.38 -8.68 7.51
C GLU A 43 -20.43 -7.97 6.17
N LEU A 44 -21.13 -6.82 6.10
CA LEU A 44 -21.19 -5.99 4.90
C LEU A 44 -19.78 -5.53 4.48
N THR A 45 -19.01 -4.99 5.45
CA THR A 45 -17.65 -4.51 5.19
C THR A 45 -16.74 -5.64 4.74
N ALA A 46 -16.81 -6.81 5.40
CA ALA A 46 -16.01 -7.99 5.04
C ALA A 46 -16.29 -8.48 3.62
N ALA A 47 -17.54 -8.43 3.15
CA ALA A 47 -17.88 -8.83 1.78
C ALA A 47 -17.23 -7.92 0.72
N PHE A 48 -17.18 -6.61 0.96
CA PHE A 48 -16.55 -5.67 0.03
C PHE A 48 -15.01 -5.72 0.06
N LEU A 49 -14.38 -6.27 1.11
CA LEU A 49 -12.93 -6.46 1.16
C LEU A 49 -12.39 -7.36 0.03
N ALA A 50 -13.24 -8.16 -0.61
CA ALA A 50 -12.85 -8.90 -1.82
C ALA A 50 -12.32 -7.97 -2.92
N PHE A 51 -12.86 -6.76 -3.05
CA PHE A 51 -12.43 -5.76 -4.02
C PHE A 51 -11.23 -4.91 -3.57
N ALA A 52 -10.69 -5.16 -2.37
CA ALA A 52 -9.51 -4.47 -1.85
C ALA A 52 -8.21 -5.01 -2.49
N ARG A 53 -8.19 -5.10 -3.83
CA ARG A 53 -7.09 -5.61 -4.65
C ARG A 53 -6.56 -4.50 -5.54
N PRO A 54 -5.23 -4.26 -5.60
CA PRO A 54 -4.68 -3.27 -6.50
C PRO A 54 -4.58 -3.75 -7.97
N ASP A 55 -5.15 -4.92 -8.31
CA ASP A 55 -5.10 -5.55 -9.63
C ASP A 55 -5.60 -4.60 -10.73
N PRO A 56 -4.72 -4.09 -11.61
CA PRO A 56 -5.10 -3.14 -12.65
C PRO A 56 -6.14 -3.70 -13.64
N VAL A 57 -6.18 -5.02 -13.85
CA VAL A 57 -7.06 -5.69 -14.82
C VAL A 57 -8.53 -5.61 -14.38
N LEU A 58 -8.80 -5.45 -13.09
CA LEU A 58 -10.17 -5.32 -12.59
C LEU A 58 -10.86 -4.03 -13.05
N GLY A 59 -10.09 -3.00 -13.45
CA GLY A 59 -10.63 -1.68 -13.79
C GLY A 59 -11.68 -1.71 -14.91
N GLU A 60 -11.45 -2.49 -15.96
CA GLU A 60 -12.39 -2.61 -17.08
C GLU A 60 -13.68 -3.33 -16.66
N ALA A 61 -13.56 -4.46 -15.95
CA ALA A 61 -14.72 -5.22 -15.46
C ALA A 61 -15.56 -4.42 -14.45
N LEU A 62 -14.92 -3.67 -13.56
CA LEU A 62 -15.60 -2.75 -12.63
C LEU A 62 -16.33 -1.64 -13.37
N SER A 63 -15.69 -1.03 -14.37
CA SER A 63 -16.30 -0.01 -15.22
C SER A 63 -17.49 -0.56 -15.99
N GLU A 64 -17.40 -1.80 -16.47
CA GLU A 64 -18.52 -2.48 -17.14
C GLU A 64 -19.68 -2.75 -16.19
N TRP A 65 -19.40 -3.15 -14.95
CA TRP A 65 -20.42 -3.35 -13.93
C TRP A 65 -21.21 -2.06 -13.67
N GLU A 66 -20.51 -0.94 -13.49
CA GLU A 66 -21.17 0.37 -13.32
C GLU A 66 -21.95 0.80 -14.56
N ARG A 67 -21.41 0.58 -15.77
CA ARG A 67 -22.08 0.91 -17.03
C ARG A 67 -23.36 0.12 -17.21
N ARG A 68 -23.34 -1.18 -16.91
CA ARG A 68 -24.49 -2.08 -17.04
C ARG A 68 -25.57 -1.79 -16.00
N PHE A 69 -25.18 -1.37 -14.79
CA PHE A 69 -26.09 -1.04 -13.69
C PHE A 69 -25.83 0.37 -13.16
N PRO A 70 -26.26 1.42 -13.88
CA PRO A 70 -25.87 2.81 -13.60
C PRO A 70 -26.33 3.35 -12.26
N VAL A 71 -27.32 2.73 -11.60
CA VAL A 71 -27.79 3.09 -10.25
C VAL A 71 -27.37 2.09 -9.18
N SER A 72 -26.37 1.23 -9.46
CA SER A 72 -25.87 0.27 -8.50
C SER A 72 -25.01 0.94 -7.42
N TYR A 73 -25.45 0.80 -6.17
CA TYR A 73 -24.64 1.09 -4.98
C TYR A 73 -23.42 0.15 -4.91
N ALA A 74 -23.64 -1.15 -5.10
CA ALA A 74 -22.61 -2.17 -4.96
C ALA A 74 -21.45 -1.99 -5.95
N ALA A 75 -21.75 -1.70 -7.23
CA ALA A 75 -20.72 -1.49 -8.25
C ALA A 75 -19.81 -0.30 -7.90
N ARG A 76 -20.39 0.80 -7.43
CA ARG A 76 -19.64 1.99 -7.00
C ARG A 76 -18.79 1.76 -5.77
N VAL A 77 -19.31 1.05 -4.76
CA VAL A 77 -18.53 0.70 -3.58
C VAL A 77 -17.37 -0.21 -3.95
N ALA A 78 -17.59 -1.21 -4.80
CA ALA A 78 -16.54 -2.10 -5.30
C ALA A 78 -15.45 -1.33 -6.06
N ARG A 79 -15.84 -0.41 -6.96
CA ARG A 79 -14.88 0.43 -7.70
C ARG A 79 -14.11 1.37 -6.79
N ALA A 80 -14.77 2.04 -5.86
CA ALA A 80 -14.11 2.93 -4.90
C ALA A 80 -13.13 2.15 -3.99
N GLN A 81 -13.49 0.94 -3.55
CA GLN A 81 -12.61 0.06 -2.79
C GLN A 81 -11.36 -0.35 -3.60
N TRP A 82 -11.53 -0.70 -4.87
CA TRP A 82 -10.43 -1.02 -5.77
C TRP A 82 -9.49 0.17 -5.99
N LEU A 83 -10.04 1.35 -6.28
CA LEU A 83 -9.27 2.59 -6.44
C LEU A 83 -8.47 2.93 -5.18
N LEU A 84 -9.09 2.79 -4.00
CA LEU A 84 -8.44 3.01 -2.72
C LEU A 84 -7.28 2.03 -2.50
N SER A 85 -7.47 0.75 -2.82
CA SER A 85 -6.41 -0.27 -2.72
C SER A 85 -5.26 -0.01 -3.69
N ARG A 86 -5.55 0.48 -4.91
CA ARG A 86 -4.50 0.93 -5.84
C ARG A 86 -3.73 2.14 -5.30
N ALA A 87 -4.43 3.10 -4.70
CA ALA A 87 -3.79 4.27 -4.09
C ALA A 87 -2.87 3.87 -2.92
N ALA A 88 -3.31 2.94 -2.08
CA ALA A 88 -2.52 2.40 -0.97
C ALA A 88 -1.28 1.62 -1.46
N ALA A 89 -1.44 0.78 -2.49
CA ALA A 89 -0.33 0.03 -3.07
C ALA A 89 0.75 0.92 -3.70
N LEU A 90 0.35 2.02 -4.35
CA LEU A 90 1.29 3.02 -4.89
C LEU A 90 1.99 3.80 -3.77
N ARG A 91 1.26 4.21 -2.73
CA ARG A 91 1.84 4.93 -1.59
C ARG A 91 2.88 4.08 -0.86
N GLY A 92 2.59 2.80 -0.67
CA GLY A 92 3.37 1.90 0.18
C GLY A 92 3.39 2.36 1.65
N GLU A 93 4.39 1.90 2.39
CA GLU A 93 4.54 2.18 3.83
C GLU A 93 5.48 3.36 4.14
N GLN A 94 6.00 4.04 3.11
CA GLN A 94 6.96 5.14 3.30
C GLN A 94 6.28 6.43 3.81
N PRO A 95 6.98 7.25 4.62
CA PRO A 95 6.48 8.59 4.95
C PRO A 95 6.34 9.45 3.70
N ALA A 96 5.42 10.43 3.74
CA ALA A 96 5.14 11.31 2.60
C ALA A 96 6.39 12.03 2.06
N SER A 97 7.35 12.37 2.93
CA SER A 97 8.64 12.99 2.54
C SER A 97 9.52 12.08 1.66
N ARG A 98 9.33 10.76 1.72
CA ARG A 98 10.07 9.77 0.95
C ARG A 98 9.29 9.20 -0.23
N LEU A 99 8.03 9.61 -0.39
CA LEU A 99 7.22 9.15 -1.51
C LEU A 99 7.77 9.69 -2.82
N SER A 100 7.85 8.85 -3.84
CA SER A 100 8.30 9.23 -5.17
C SER A 100 7.28 10.18 -5.83
N ASP A 101 7.69 11.02 -6.80
CA ASP A 101 6.76 12.00 -7.39
C ASP A 101 5.67 11.30 -8.22
N LEU A 102 6.02 10.19 -8.89
CA LEU A 102 5.06 9.34 -9.58
C LEU A 102 4.03 8.77 -8.60
N ASP A 103 4.52 8.17 -7.52
CA ASP A 103 3.65 7.53 -6.53
C ASP A 103 2.78 8.57 -5.84
N GLY A 104 3.32 9.75 -5.51
CA GLY A 104 2.57 10.86 -4.91
C GLY A 104 1.43 11.36 -5.78
N ARG A 105 1.69 11.70 -7.04
CA ARG A 105 0.64 12.14 -7.97
C ARG A 105 -0.37 11.03 -8.26
N GLY A 106 0.12 9.81 -8.50
CA GLY A 106 -0.72 8.64 -8.76
C GLY A 106 -1.65 8.31 -7.59
N THR A 107 -1.12 8.33 -6.37
CA THR A 107 -1.90 8.15 -5.14
C THR A 107 -2.97 9.24 -5.02
N LEU A 108 -2.62 10.53 -5.12
CA LEU A 108 -3.61 11.61 -4.98
C LEU A 108 -4.72 11.56 -6.04
N HIS A 109 -4.37 11.24 -7.28
CA HIS A 109 -5.34 11.06 -8.35
C HIS A 109 -6.33 9.93 -8.03
N LEU A 110 -5.84 8.75 -7.67
CA LEU A 110 -6.69 7.60 -7.32
C LEU A 110 -7.52 7.84 -6.05
N LEU A 111 -6.97 8.55 -5.06
CA LEU A 111 -7.74 8.95 -3.87
C LEU A 111 -8.88 9.90 -4.23
N GLY A 112 -8.63 10.89 -5.10
CA GLY A 112 -9.65 11.80 -5.59
C GLY A 112 -10.77 11.07 -6.33
N GLU A 113 -10.42 10.12 -7.20
CA GLU A 113 -11.40 9.28 -7.89
C GLU A 113 -12.16 8.36 -6.92
N ALA A 114 -11.46 7.69 -5.99
CA ALA A 114 -12.07 6.80 -5.01
C ALA A 114 -13.11 7.54 -4.17
N GLU A 115 -12.77 8.73 -3.67
CA GLU A 115 -13.70 9.57 -2.91
C GLU A 115 -14.87 10.03 -3.77
N ALA A 116 -14.63 10.47 -5.01
CA ALA A 116 -15.69 10.92 -5.91
C ALA A 116 -16.71 9.79 -6.18
N VAL A 117 -16.24 8.58 -6.49
CA VAL A 117 -17.08 7.40 -6.72
C VAL A 117 -17.83 7.00 -5.43
N ALA A 118 -17.16 6.97 -4.28
CA ALA A 118 -17.79 6.68 -3.00
C ALA A 118 -18.90 7.70 -2.67
N ARG A 119 -18.66 8.99 -2.91
CA ARG A 119 -19.66 10.06 -2.70
C ARG A 119 -20.86 9.95 -3.63
N GLN A 120 -20.69 9.43 -4.85
CA GLN A 120 -21.83 9.10 -5.72
C GLN A 120 -22.67 7.96 -5.12
N ALA A 121 -22.03 6.93 -4.57
CA ALA A 121 -22.71 5.82 -3.91
C ALA A 121 -23.55 6.25 -2.70
N LEU A 122 -23.17 7.32 -1.99
CA LEU A 122 -23.95 7.85 -0.86
C LEU A 122 -25.41 8.20 -1.19
N ARG A 123 -25.71 8.45 -2.48
CA ARG A 123 -27.07 8.82 -2.94
C ARG A 123 -27.92 7.62 -3.37
N LEU A 124 -27.35 6.41 -3.33
CA LEU A 124 -27.95 5.20 -3.91
C LEU A 124 -28.43 4.18 -2.86
N SER A 125 -28.26 4.49 -1.58
CA SER A 125 -28.66 3.63 -0.46
C SER A 125 -29.15 4.50 0.70
N VAL A 126 -30.10 3.99 1.48
CA VAL A 126 -30.65 4.68 2.65
C VAL A 126 -29.69 4.64 3.85
N ASN A 127 -28.81 3.64 3.92
CA ASN A 127 -27.74 3.54 4.90
C ASN A 127 -26.42 3.12 4.20
N PRO A 128 -25.70 4.08 3.58
CA PRO A 128 -24.53 3.80 2.74
C PRO A 128 -23.23 3.67 3.58
N LEU A 129 -23.23 2.81 4.60
CA LEU A 129 -22.11 2.68 5.55
C LEU A 129 -20.76 2.42 4.87
N SER A 130 -20.69 1.47 3.92
CA SER A 130 -19.43 1.13 3.23
C SER A 130 -18.88 2.30 2.41
N ALA A 131 -19.74 3.06 1.74
CA ALA A 131 -19.31 4.25 1.00
C ALA A 131 -18.76 5.33 1.93
N TRP A 132 -19.36 5.54 3.10
CA TRP A 132 -18.81 6.47 4.10
C TRP A 132 -17.45 6.04 4.65
N LEU A 133 -17.28 4.74 4.94
CA LEU A 133 -15.98 4.19 5.36
C LEU A 133 -14.90 4.45 4.31
N LEU A 134 -15.21 4.29 3.02
CA LEU A 134 -14.29 4.56 1.91
C LEU A 134 -13.92 6.04 1.80
N VAL A 135 -14.86 6.97 2.01
CA VAL A 135 -14.56 8.41 2.06
C VAL A 135 -13.58 8.70 3.19
N GLY A 136 -13.83 8.17 4.39
CA GLY A 136 -12.94 8.35 5.54
C GLY A 136 -11.55 7.75 5.28
N GLN A 137 -11.47 6.54 4.73
CA GLN A 137 -10.19 5.89 4.40
C GLN A 137 -9.40 6.66 3.32
N ALA A 138 -10.08 7.20 2.30
CA ALA A 138 -9.44 8.04 1.29
C ALA A 138 -8.84 9.31 1.93
N ARG A 139 -9.58 9.93 2.86
CA ARG A 139 -9.11 11.11 3.62
C ARG A 139 -7.94 10.77 4.54
N ASN A 140 -7.93 9.59 5.17
CA ASN A 140 -6.80 9.15 5.99
C ASN A 140 -5.52 9.03 5.17
N LEU A 141 -5.60 8.46 3.96
CA LEU A 141 -4.45 8.35 3.07
C LEU A 141 -4.00 9.70 2.50
N ALA A 142 -4.93 10.64 2.33
CA ALA A 142 -4.59 12.01 1.91
C ALA A 142 -3.92 12.83 3.03
N GLY A 143 -4.26 12.54 4.29
CA GLY A 143 -3.76 13.24 5.48
C GLY A 143 -4.89 13.87 6.31
N GLY A 144 -4.68 13.91 7.63
CA GLY A 144 -5.53 14.55 8.63
C GLY A 144 -5.46 16.07 8.58
N GLN A 145 -6.62 16.71 8.76
CA GLN A 145 -6.77 18.18 8.74
C GLN A 145 -7.50 18.73 9.98
N LEU A 146 -7.77 17.88 10.98
CA LEU A 146 -8.49 18.30 12.18
C LEU A 146 -7.53 18.95 13.17
N SER A 147 -7.97 20.03 13.81
CA SER A 147 -7.28 20.61 14.95
C SER A 147 -7.59 19.84 16.23
N LEU A 148 -6.79 20.04 17.28
CA LEU A 148 -7.08 19.49 18.61
C LEU A 148 -8.37 20.08 19.20
N ASP A 149 -8.64 21.36 18.96
CA ASP A 149 -9.85 22.03 19.45
C ASP A 149 -11.11 21.48 18.80
N ASP A 150 -11.04 21.07 17.52
CA ASP A 150 -12.15 20.38 16.87
C ASP A 150 -12.46 19.04 17.55
N VAL A 151 -11.42 18.24 17.84
CA VAL A 151 -11.59 16.96 18.55
C VAL A 151 -12.14 17.18 19.96
N ARG A 152 -11.58 18.13 20.74
CA ARG A 152 -12.06 18.48 22.09
C ARG A 152 -13.52 18.93 22.10
N SER A 153 -13.94 19.66 21.05
CA SER A 153 -15.31 20.16 20.89
C SER A 153 -16.26 19.16 20.24
N GLY A 154 -15.81 17.93 19.92
CA GLY A 154 -16.61 16.93 19.21
C GLY A 154 -16.98 17.31 17.77
N ARG A 155 -16.27 18.26 17.16
CA ARG A 155 -16.48 18.72 15.78
C ARG A 155 -15.76 17.78 14.81
N TYR A 156 -16.45 16.73 14.39
CA TYR A 156 -15.91 15.75 13.46
C TYR A 156 -16.39 15.96 12.02
N PRO A 157 -15.65 15.44 11.02
CA PRO A 157 -16.05 15.52 9.62
C PRO A 157 -17.41 14.86 9.33
N ASP A 158 -18.07 15.33 8.27
CA ASP A 158 -19.38 14.83 7.83
C ASP A 158 -19.37 13.31 7.58
N TRP A 159 -18.28 12.81 7.02
CA TRP A 159 -18.09 11.40 6.72
C TRP A 159 -18.04 10.50 7.96
N TYR A 160 -17.78 11.07 9.14
CA TYR A 160 -17.85 10.36 10.41
C TYR A 160 -19.21 10.56 11.08
N VAL A 161 -19.66 11.81 11.24
CA VAL A 161 -20.85 12.14 12.05
C VAL A 161 -22.14 11.58 11.43
N ARG A 162 -22.32 11.72 10.11
CA ARG A 162 -23.56 11.30 9.43
C ARG A 162 -23.82 9.80 9.50
N PRO A 163 -22.88 8.91 9.10
CA PRO A 163 -23.12 7.48 9.21
C PRO A 163 -23.15 6.99 10.66
N LEU A 164 -22.48 7.66 11.59
CA LEU A 164 -22.49 7.28 13.00
C LEU A 164 -23.89 7.45 13.61
N ALA A 165 -24.61 8.51 13.25
CA ALA A 165 -25.99 8.71 13.69
C ALA A 165 -26.93 7.56 13.27
N GLN A 166 -26.69 6.95 12.10
CA GLN A 166 -27.45 5.79 11.62
C GLN A 166 -26.91 4.45 12.14
N ASN A 167 -25.61 4.40 12.47
CA ASN A 167 -24.90 3.20 12.90
C ASN A 167 -24.15 3.45 14.21
N PRO A 168 -24.86 3.76 15.31
CA PRO A 168 -24.24 4.24 16.55
C PRO A 168 -23.26 3.25 17.18
N ARG A 169 -23.44 1.94 16.92
CA ARG A 169 -22.58 0.85 17.40
C ARG A 169 -21.38 0.55 16.51
N SER A 170 -21.16 1.32 15.44
CA SER A 170 -20.11 1.02 14.46
C SER A 170 -18.72 1.26 15.05
N LEU A 171 -18.00 0.18 15.36
CA LEU A 171 -16.57 0.22 15.66
C LEU A 171 -15.77 0.65 14.43
N ALA A 172 -16.15 0.19 13.23
CA ALA A 172 -15.42 0.47 11.99
C ALA A 172 -15.32 1.99 11.71
N LEU A 173 -16.40 2.76 11.92
CA LEU A 173 -16.35 4.23 11.76
C LEU A 173 -15.38 4.86 12.77
N ARG A 174 -15.36 4.37 14.01
CA ARG A 174 -14.46 4.87 15.06
C ARG A 174 -13.00 4.51 14.78
N GLN A 175 -12.74 3.34 14.22
CA GLN A 175 -11.40 2.93 13.79
C GLN A 175 -10.89 3.78 12.62
N VAL A 176 -11.75 4.08 11.63
CA VAL A 176 -11.38 5.00 10.53
C VAL A 176 -11.10 6.40 11.06
N MET A 177 -11.91 6.90 12.01
CA MET A 177 -11.68 8.19 12.66
C MET A 177 -10.40 8.22 13.50
N LEU A 178 -10.12 7.17 14.28
CA LEU A 178 -8.87 7.04 15.03
C LEU A 178 -7.66 7.05 14.09
N ALA A 179 -7.73 6.32 12.97
CA ALA A 179 -6.68 6.31 11.96
C ALA A 179 -6.47 7.68 11.29
N HIS A 180 -7.52 8.51 11.19
CA HIS A 180 -7.43 9.88 10.68
C HIS A 180 -6.62 10.81 11.59
N LEU A 181 -6.57 10.50 12.89
CA LEU A 181 -5.93 11.31 13.93
C LEU A 181 -4.48 10.88 14.22
N ARG A 182 -3.94 9.92 13.47
CA ARG A 182 -2.57 9.43 13.67
C ARG A 182 -1.53 10.53 13.39
N PRO A 183 -0.46 10.65 14.21
CA PRO A 183 0.54 11.70 14.06
C PRO A 183 1.25 11.71 12.68
N GLU A 184 1.59 10.54 12.16
CA GLU A 184 2.24 10.38 10.85
C GLU A 184 1.39 10.87 9.68
N TRP A 185 0.09 11.08 9.91
CA TRP A 185 -0.85 11.64 8.94
C TRP A 185 -1.28 13.07 9.27
N GLY A 186 -0.60 13.78 10.18
CA GLY A 186 -0.92 15.18 10.53
C GLY A 186 -1.84 15.34 11.74
N GLY A 187 -2.16 14.24 12.43
CA GLY A 187 -2.80 14.27 13.74
C GLY A 187 -1.80 14.33 14.90
N SER A 188 -2.15 13.78 16.06
CA SER A 188 -1.31 13.75 17.26
C SER A 188 -1.77 12.70 18.26
N ASP A 189 -0.87 12.27 19.16
CA ASP A 189 -1.23 11.34 20.26
C ASP A 189 -2.33 11.93 21.14
N GLU A 190 -2.29 13.24 21.41
CA GLU A 190 -3.31 13.92 22.21
C GLU A 190 -4.69 13.91 21.53
N GLN A 191 -4.75 14.11 20.21
CA GLN A 191 -6.00 13.99 19.46
C GLN A 191 -6.56 12.58 19.52
N MET A 192 -5.73 11.56 19.29
CA MET A 192 -6.17 10.16 19.38
C MET A 192 -6.67 9.82 20.78
N PHE A 193 -5.92 10.19 21.82
CA PHE A 193 -6.29 9.97 23.22
C PHE A 193 -7.62 10.66 23.56
N THR A 194 -7.76 11.94 23.20
CA THR A 194 -8.99 12.72 23.43
C THR A 194 -10.19 12.05 22.75
N PHE A 195 -10.02 11.62 21.50
CA PHE A 195 -11.07 10.92 20.76
C PHE A 195 -11.49 9.62 21.46
N VAL A 196 -10.55 8.73 21.78
CA VAL A 196 -10.87 7.45 22.43
C VAL A 196 -11.53 7.64 23.80
N ARG A 197 -11.08 8.63 24.57
CA ARG A 197 -11.71 9.01 25.85
C ARG A 197 -13.16 9.45 25.70
N GLN A 198 -13.48 10.20 24.65
CA GLN A 198 -14.88 10.56 24.36
C GLN A 198 -15.69 9.32 23.97
N GLN A 199 -15.12 8.42 23.16
CA GLN A 199 -15.79 7.17 22.77
C GLN A 199 -16.02 6.21 23.95
N GLU A 200 -15.21 6.30 25.00
CA GLU A 200 -15.39 5.53 26.24
C GLU A 200 -16.70 5.88 26.95
N GLN A 201 -17.10 7.15 26.86
CA GLN A 201 -18.32 7.69 27.48
C GLN A 201 -19.58 7.41 26.65
N GLU A 202 -19.42 6.93 25.41
CA GLU A 202 -20.53 6.63 24.51
C GLU A 202 -21.23 5.31 24.90
N ALA A 203 -22.44 5.44 25.45
CA ALA A 203 -23.23 4.30 25.93
C ALA A 203 -23.61 3.29 24.81
N GLN A 204 -23.62 3.73 23.55
CA GLN A 204 -24.02 2.92 22.42
C GLN A 204 -22.93 1.95 21.94
N LEU A 205 -21.65 2.22 22.25
CA LEU A 205 -20.55 1.32 21.91
C LEU A 205 -20.47 0.17 22.93
N GLY A 206 -20.23 -1.05 22.47
CA GLY A 206 -20.07 -2.19 23.37
C GLY A 206 -18.80 -2.09 24.22
N ALA A 207 -18.78 -2.71 25.41
CA ALA A 207 -17.59 -2.71 26.26
C ALA A 207 -16.36 -3.37 25.58
N GLY A 208 -16.59 -4.47 24.85
CA GLY A 208 -15.52 -5.12 24.05
C GLY A 208 -14.98 -4.21 22.94
N ASP A 209 -15.86 -3.48 22.26
CA ASP A 209 -15.46 -2.54 21.20
C ASP A 209 -14.71 -1.31 21.77
N ARG A 210 -15.07 -0.84 22.96
CA ARG A 210 -14.30 0.17 23.70
C ARG A 210 -12.88 -0.30 24.01
N HIS A 211 -12.73 -1.51 24.56
CA HIS A 211 -11.40 -2.08 24.82
C HIS A 211 -10.60 -2.23 23.53
N ARG A 212 -11.23 -2.66 22.44
CA ARG A 212 -10.58 -2.79 21.14
C ARG A 212 -10.13 -1.43 20.59
N LEU A 213 -10.94 -0.38 20.74
CA LEU A 213 -10.56 0.97 20.31
C LEU A 213 -9.39 1.54 21.12
N TRP A 214 -9.33 1.26 22.43
CA TRP A 214 -8.16 1.55 23.26
C TRP A 214 -6.91 0.79 22.80
N ALA A 215 -7.07 -0.50 22.48
CA ALA A 215 -5.98 -1.31 21.96
C ALA A 215 -5.43 -0.76 20.63
N ASP A 216 -6.32 -0.36 19.72
CA ASP A 216 -5.96 0.27 18.44
C ASP A 216 -5.24 1.62 18.65
N TYR A 217 -5.64 2.40 19.65
CA TYR A 217 -4.93 3.62 20.03
C TYR A 217 -3.51 3.34 20.50
N HIS A 218 -3.34 2.39 21.44
CA HIS A 218 -2.03 2.02 21.94
C HIS A 218 -1.14 1.44 20.83
N ALA A 219 -1.71 0.65 19.91
CA ALA A 219 -0.99 0.13 18.75
C ALA A 219 -0.49 1.26 17.82
N ALA A 220 -1.35 2.24 17.52
CA ALA A 220 -0.99 3.39 16.69
C ALA A 220 0.06 4.29 17.36
N ALA A 221 -0.15 4.63 18.64
CA ALA A 221 0.79 5.43 19.43
C ALA A 221 2.15 4.74 19.57
N GLY A 222 2.16 3.43 19.84
CA GLY A 222 3.39 2.64 19.94
C GLY A 222 4.14 2.52 18.61
N HIS A 223 3.40 2.34 17.51
CA HIS A 223 3.97 2.37 16.16
C HIS A 223 4.64 3.73 15.88
N HIS A 224 3.95 4.84 16.16
CA HIS A 224 4.51 6.18 15.97
C HIS A 224 5.78 6.40 16.80
N ALA A 225 5.73 6.06 18.10
CA ALA A 225 6.86 6.19 19.02
C ALA A 225 8.10 5.45 18.50
N ALA A 226 7.96 4.17 18.14
CA ALA A 226 9.08 3.34 17.71
C ALA A 226 9.58 3.64 16.29
N GLN A 227 8.70 4.01 15.35
CA GLN A 227 9.05 4.15 13.94
C GLN A 227 9.46 5.56 13.55
N PHE A 228 8.85 6.57 14.15
CA PHE A 228 8.97 7.96 13.71
C PHE A 228 9.61 8.85 14.77
N ALA A 229 9.26 8.67 16.05
CA ALA A 229 9.82 9.48 17.13
C ALA A 229 11.16 8.95 17.68
N GLY A 230 11.52 7.70 17.37
CA GLY A 230 12.73 7.05 17.89
C GLY A 230 12.65 6.63 19.37
N ASP A 231 11.48 6.72 19.99
CA ASP A 231 11.22 6.24 21.35
C ASP A 231 10.89 4.75 21.34
N LEU A 232 11.94 3.93 21.40
CA LEU A 232 11.82 2.47 21.36
C LEU A 232 11.20 1.90 22.65
N VAL A 233 11.51 2.51 23.80
CA VAL A 233 11.01 2.04 25.10
C VAL A 233 9.51 2.29 25.20
N GLY A 234 9.07 3.54 25.00
CA GLY A 234 7.66 3.88 25.00
C GLY A 234 6.89 3.16 23.90
N GLY A 235 7.52 2.93 22.74
CA GLY A 235 6.97 2.12 21.66
C GLY A 235 6.64 0.68 22.08
N VAL A 236 7.56 0.00 22.78
CA VAL A 236 7.35 -1.36 23.31
C VAL A 236 6.29 -1.37 24.41
N GLU A 237 6.31 -0.41 25.34
CA GLU A 237 5.31 -0.32 26.42
C GLU A 237 3.90 -0.18 25.85
N ARG A 238 3.71 0.73 24.88
CA ARG A 238 2.43 0.93 24.20
C ARG A 238 2.00 -0.31 23.41
N ALA A 239 2.92 -0.96 22.69
CA ALA A 239 2.59 -2.19 21.97
C ALA A 239 2.19 -3.34 22.92
N ARG A 240 2.78 -3.41 24.12
CA ARG A 240 2.41 -4.38 25.15
C ARG A 240 1.01 -4.14 25.68
N LEU A 241 0.68 -2.88 26.02
CA LEU A 241 -0.69 -2.49 26.41
C LEU A 241 -1.72 -2.83 25.32
N ALA A 242 -1.39 -2.59 24.05
CA ALA A 242 -2.26 -2.96 22.95
C ALA A 242 -2.52 -4.47 22.88
N ALA A 243 -1.47 -5.28 23.00
CA ALA A 243 -1.58 -6.75 23.00
C ALA A 243 -2.38 -7.28 24.21
N ASP A 244 -2.22 -6.66 25.39
CA ASP A 244 -2.94 -7.04 26.60
C ASP A 244 -4.43 -6.68 26.55
N LEU A 245 -4.78 -5.57 25.91
CA LEU A 245 -6.17 -5.18 25.68
C LEU A 245 -6.82 -5.97 24.53
N HIS A 246 -6.06 -6.31 23.49
CA HIS A 246 -6.53 -7.05 22.33
C HIS A 246 -5.41 -7.89 21.73
N GLU A 247 -5.47 -9.19 22.00
CA GLU A 247 -4.39 -10.15 21.71
C GLU A 247 -3.86 -10.18 20.27
N PRO A 248 -4.67 -9.96 19.20
CA PRO A 248 -4.14 -9.81 17.83
C PRO A 248 -3.03 -8.76 17.67
N HIS A 249 -2.95 -7.75 18.55
CA HIS A 249 -1.86 -6.76 18.54
C HIS A 249 -0.51 -7.31 19.01
N SER A 250 -0.43 -8.58 19.41
CA SER A 250 0.83 -9.27 19.73
C SER A 250 1.82 -9.28 18.56
N ALA A 251 1.35 -9.21 17.30
CA ALA A 251 2.22 -9.01 16.14
C ALA A 251 2.93 -7.64 16.16
N GLY A 252 2.21 -6.59 16.58
CA GLY A 252 2.79 -5.25 16.76
C GLY A 252 3.81 -5.22 17.89
N LEU A 253 3.54 -5.94 19.00
CA LEU A 253 4.50 -6.13 20.09
C LEU A 253 5.76 -6.87 19.61
N PHE A 254 5.61 -7.94 18.83
CA PHE A 254 6.74 -8.66 18.24
C PHE A 254 7.60 -7.74 17.35
N ALA A 255 6.97 -6.92 16.51
CA ALA A 255 7.69 -5.95 15.68
C ALA A 255 8.39 -4.86 16.51
N ALA A 256 7.74 -4.33 17.55
CA ALA A 256 8.32 -3.33 18.44
C ALA A 256 9.53 -3.89 19.22
N LEU A 257 9.41 -5.08 19.80
CA LEU A 257 10.50 -5.76 20.50
C LEU A 257 11.68 -6.08 19.58
N THR A 258 11.39 -6.49 18.34
CA THR A 258 12.44 -6.73 17.33
C THR A 258 13.20 -5.45 16.99
N ARG A 259 12.48 -4.33 16.85
CA ARG A 259 13.10 -3.02 16.62
C ARG A 259 13.91 -2.51 17.80
N ALA A 260 13.44 -2.75 19.01
CA ALA A 260 14.14 -2.41 20.25
C ALA A 260 15.33 -3.34 20.56
N LEU A 261 15.60 -4.34 19.69
CA LEU A 261 16.62 -5.38 19.92
C LEU A 261 16.46 -6.07 21.28
N ALA A 262 15.20 -6.29 21.69
CA ALA A 262 14.88 -6.96 22.95
C ALA A 262 15.41 -8.41 22.95
N PRO A 263 15.61 -9.01 24.15
CA PRO A 263 16.07 -10.39 24.27
C PRO A 263 15.23 -11.39 23.46
N ASP A 264 15.88 -12.38 22.86
CA ASP A 264 15.26 -13.38 21.97
C ASP A 264 14.04 -14.06 22.60
N HIS A 265 14.10 -14.37 23.90
CA HIS A 265 12.99 -15.02 24.61
C HIS A 265 11.74 -14.13 24.74
N GLU A 266 11.88 -12.80 24.81
CA GLU A 266 10.74 -11.88 24.81
C GLU A 266 10.12 -11.77 23.41
N ARG A 267 10.97 -11.69 22.39
CA ARG A 267 10.54 -11.65 20.97
C ARG A 267 9.82 -12.94 20.59
N GLN A 268 10.38 -14.08 20.98
CA GLN A 268 9.80 -15.41 20.77
C GLN A 268 8.42 -15.51 21.43
N ARG A 269 8.28 -15.14 22.71
CA ARG A 269 6.99 -15.17 23.42
C ARG A 269 5.92 -14.31 22.75
N ALA A 270 6.28 -13.12 22.27
CA ALA A 270 5.35 -12.25 21.57
C ALA A 270 4.89 -12.86 20.23
N LEU A 271 5.82 -13.51 19.49
CA LEU A 271 5.49 -14.23 18.27
C LEU A 271 4.59 -15.44 18.54
N GLU A 272 4.91 -16.26 19.55
CA GLU A 272 4.09 -17.42 19.96
C GLU A 272 2.67 -17.00 20.32
N ARG A 273 2.52 -15.96 21.18
CA ARG A 273 1.22 -15.39 21.53
C ARG A 273 0.43 -14.92 20.31
N PHE A 274 1.09 -14.29 19.34
CA PHE A 274 0.43 -13.92 18.09
C PHE A 274 0.00 -15.15 17.27
N LEU A 275 0.86 -16.15 17.13
CA LEU A 275 0.57 -17.37 16.38
C LEU A 275 -0.62 -18.12 16.98
N ASP A 276 -0.71 -18.20 18.31
CA ASP A 276 -1.81 -18.86 19.03
C ASP A 276 -3.18 -18.24 18.66
N VAL A 277 -3.25 -16.93 18.47
CA VAL A 277 -4.48 -16.27 18.00
C VAL A 277 -4.65 -16.37 16.49
N ALA A 278 -3.58 -16.17 15.74
CA ALA A 278 -3.61 -16.10 14.29
C ALA A 278 -4.03 -17.43 13.67
N GLU A 279 -3.61 -18.56 14.24
CA GLU A 279 -3.91 -19.89 13.72
C GLU A 279 -5.42 -20.17 13.64
N PHE A 280 -6.20 -19.67 14.60
CA PHE A 280 -7.64 -19.91 14.70
C PHE A 280 -8.51 -18.74 14.23
N ASN A 281 -7.92 -17.60 13.85
CA ASN A 281 -8.67 -16.43 13.40
C ASN A 281 -8.57 -16.23 11.87
N PRO A 282 -9.57 -16.69 11.08
CA PRO A 282 -9.55 -16.57 9.62
C PRO A 282 -9.71 -15.13 9.12
N ALA A 283 -10.11 -14.19 9.98
CA ALA A 283 -10.24 -12.78 9.63
C ALA A 283 -8.91 -12.03 9.69
N LEU A 284 -7.89 -12.56 10.39
CA LEU A 284 -6.57 -11.93 10.43
C LEU A 284 -5.88 -12.02 9.08
N ARG A 285 -5.14 -10.95 8.78
CA ARG A 285 -4.28 -10.78 7.59
C ARG A 285 -2.87 -10.46 8.05
N LEU A 286 -1.93 -10.36 7.11
CA LEU A 286 -0.55 -10.02 7.44
C LEU A 286 -0.51 -8.67 8.17
N PRO A 287 -0.07 -8.61 9.44
CA PRO A 287 0.00 -7.35 10.16
C PRO A 287 1.15 -6.48 9.61
N PRO A 288 1.04 -5.14 9.69
CA PRO A 288 2.13 -4.23 9.33
C PRO A 288 3.42 -4.59 10.06
N LEU A 289 4.57 -4.50 9.37
CA LEU A 289 5.92 -4.79 9.89
C LEU A 289 6.17 -6.22 10.39
N PHE A 290 5.17 -7.11 10.39
CA PHE A 290 5.33 -8.49 10.86
C PHE A 290 6.39 -9.24 10.04
N ALA A 291 6.32 -9.12 8.71
CA ALA A 291 7.29 -9.74 7.81
C ALA A 291 8.71 -9.20 8.06
N TRP A 292 8.86 -7.89 8.25
CA TRP A 292 10.14 -7.28 8.62
C TRP A 292 10.69 -7.85 9.93
N ALA A 293 9.83 -8.05 10.94
CA ALA A 293 10.25 -8.62 12.22
C ALA A 293 10.72 -10.08 12.08
N LEU A 294 10.05 -10.88 11.22
CA LEU A 294 10.49 -12.24 10.90
C LEU A 294 11.91 -12.25 10.29
N TYR A 295 12.18 -11.37 9.33
CA TYR A 295 13.49 -11.28 8.67
C TYR A 295 14.65 -10.98 9.64
N ASN A 296 14.34 -10.36 10.78
CA ASN A 296 15.31 -9.92 11.79
C ASN A 296 15.32 -10.82 13.05
N SER A 297 14.82 -12.06 12.94
CA SER A 297 14.61 -12.98 14.06
C SER A 297 15.25 -14.36 13.89
N ASP A 298 16.25 -14.48 13.02
CA ASP A 298 16.93 -15.74 12.65
C ASP A 298 17.22 -16.70 13.83
N ARG A 299 17.78 -16.17 14.93
CA ARG A 299 18.28 -16.95 16.08
C ARG A 299 17.28 -17.87 16.78
N PHE A 300 16.00 -17.55 16.77
CA PHE A 300 14.96 -18.32 17.46
C PHE A 300 13.79 -18.71 16.55
N LEU A 301 13.81 -18.31 15.28
CA LEU A 301 12.68 -18.50 14.38
C LEU A 301 12.56 -19.93 13.87
N GLU A 302 13.68 -20.65 13.72
CA GLU A 302 13.73 -22.02 13.18
C GLU A 302 12.66 -22.98 13.76
N PRO A 303 12.51 -23.14 15.09
CA PRO A 303 11.48 -24.02 15.66
C PRO A 303 10.03 -23.56 15.38
N LEU A 304 9.82 -22.28 15.06
CA LEU A 304 8.50 -21.70 14.78
C LEU A 304 8.18 -21.63 13.28
N LEU A 305 9.14 -21.92 12.40
CA LEU A 305 8.95 -21.86 10.95
C LEU A 305 7.77 -22.67 10.42
N PRO A 306 7.46 -23.90 10.90
CA PRO A 306 6.30 -24.63 10.42
C PRO A 306 4.99 -23.86 10.63
N ARG A 307 4.84 -23.20 11.79
CA ARG A 307 3.66 -22.39 12.13
C ARG A 307 3.61 -21.12 11.29
N VAL A 308 4.74 -20.41 11.21
CA VAL A 308 4.87 -19.15 10.45
C VAL A 308 4.61 -19.38 8.96
N THR A 309 5.23 -20.39 8.34
CA THR A 309 5.06 -20.67 6.92
C THR A 309 3.65 -21.16 6.59
N ALA A 310 3.03 -21.99 7.42
CA ALA A 310 1.63 -22.38 7.26
C ALA A 310 0.70 -21.17 7.29
N LEU A 311 0.95 -20.22 8.21
CA LEU A 311 0.19 -18.99 8.33
C LEU A 311 0.36 -18.08 7.10
N LEU A 312 1.59 -17.86 6.64
CA LEU A 312 1.90 -17.07 5.44
C LEU A 312 1.28 -17.69 4.18
N LEU A 313 1.37 -19.02 4.02
CA LEU A 313 0.75 -19.73 2.89
C LEU A 313 -0.77 -19.56 2.91
N ARG A 314 -1.40 -19.68 4.08
CA ARG A 314 -2.85 -19.50 4.22
C ARG A 314 -3.26 -18.07 3.87
N TRP A 315 -2.55 -17.07 4.36
CA TRP A 315 -2.83 -15.69 4.00
C TRP A 315 -2.62 -15.44 2.51
N ALA A 316 -1.51 -15.90 1.93
CA ALA A 316 -1.18 -15.70 0.52
C ALA A 316 -2.17 -16.39 -0.44
N ASN A 317 -2.68 -17.58 -0.07
CA ASN A 317 -3.69 -18.28 -0.86
C ASN A 317 -5.08 -17.64 -0.71
N GLY A 318 -5.39 -17.17 0.49
CA GLY A 318 -6.73 -16.76 0.89
C GLY A 318 -7.55 -17.92 1.45
N THR A 319 -8.80 -17.66 1.80
CA THR A 319 -9.75 -18.65 2.33
C THR A 319 -10.99 -18.78 1.44
N PRO A 320 -11.56 -19.99 1.30
CA PRO A 320 -12.81 -20.21 0.57
C PRO A 320 -14.00 -19.42 1.12
N GLN A 321 -13.97 -19.02 2.41
CA GLN A 321 -15.01 -18.19 3.03
C GLN A 321 -14.87 -16.68 2.72
N GLY A 322 -14.16 -16.31 1.64
CA GLY A 322 -14.13 -14.93 1.13
C GLY A 322 -12.93 -14.08 1.54
N GLY A 323 -11.87 -14.70 2.08
CA GLY A 323 -10.60 -14.00 2.24
C GLY A 323 -9.77 -14.10 0.97
N ALA A 324 -9.69 -13.05 0.15
CA ALA A 324 -8.77 -13.07 -0.98
C ALA A 324 -7.30 -13.19 -0.49
N GLY A 325 -6.42 -13.77 -1.31
CA GLY A 325 -5.02 -14.07 -0.94
C GLY A 325 -4.13 -12.83 -0.80
N ASP A 326 -3.39 -12.66 0.28
CA ASP A 326 -2.57 -11.50 0.61
C ASP A 326 -1.23 -11.48 -0.15
N ALA A 327 -1.03 -10.49 -1.02
CA ALA A 327 0.20 -10.34 -1.79
C ALA A 327 1.43 -10.09 -0.89
N GLY A 328 1.25 -9.39 0.22
CA GLY A 328 2.31 -9.14 1.20
C GLY A 328 2.79 -10.43 1.85
N ALA A 329 1.89 -11.39 2.08
CA ALA A 329 2.27 -12.70 2.61
C ALA A 329 3.08 -13.53 1.61
N ALA A 330 2.77 -13.44 0.31
CA ALA A 330 3.57 -14.06 -0.75
C ALA A 330 4.97 -13.44 -0.82
N VAL A 331 5.07 -12.10 -0.78
CA VAL A 331 6.33 -11.35 -0.69
C VAL A 331 7.10 -11.75 0.57
N ALA A 332 6.41 -11.92 1.70
CA ALA A 332 7.02 -12.31 2.96
C ALA A 332 7.74 -13.65 2.86
N LEU A 333 7.07 -14.64 2.28
CA LEU A 333 7.66 -15.96 2.02
C LEU A 333 8.83 -15.88 1.04
N GLY A 334 8.70 -15.12 -0.05
CA GLY A 334 9.76 -14.94 -1.04
C GLY A 334 11.03 -14.30 -0.47
N ARG A 335 10.89 -13.29 0.39
CA ARG A 335 12.02 -12.64 1.05
C ARG A 335 12.66 -13.51 2.13
N LEU A 336 11.89 -14.34 2.84
CA LEU A 336 12.47 -15.35 3.75
C LEU A 336 13.39 -16.32 2.99
N HIS A 337 13.01 -16.74 1.77
CA HIS A 337 13.89 -17.56 0.91
C HIS A 337 15.20 -16.87 0.54
N LEU A 338 15.15 -15.57 0.24
CA LEU A 338 16.36 -14.79 -0.10
C LEU A 338 17.32 -14.66 1.09
N LEU A 339 16.77 -14.38 2.27
CA LEU A 339 17.53 -14.02 3.47
C LEU A 339 17.99 -15.24 4.28
N ALA A 340 17.20 -16.32 4.29
CA ALA A 340 17.45 -17.50 5.11
C ALA A 340 17.56 -18.77 4.26
N ARG A 341 18.57 -18.80 3.40
CA ARG A 341 18.81 -19.87 2.41
C ARG A 341 19.04 -21.27 3.02
N HIS A 342 19.32 -21.33 4.31
CA HIS A 342 19.56 -22.58 5.04
C HIS A 342 18.27 -23.24 5.52
N TRP A 343 17.14 -22.53 5.49
CA TRP A 343 15.84 -23.08 5.90
C TRP A 343 15.13 -23.80 4.75
N ALA A 344 14.50 -24.93 5.08
CA ALA A 344 13.61 -25.64 4.17
C ALA A 344 12.24 -24.96 4.13
N LEU A 345 12.07 -24.02 3.20
CA LEU A 345 10.85 -23.23 3.03
C LEU A 345 10.02 -23.67 1.80
N PRO A 346 8.69 -23.57 1.84
CA PRO A 346 7.82 -23.85 0.68
C PRO A 346 8.13 -22.95 -0.53
N ASP A 347 8.05 -23.46 -1.76
CA ASP A 347 8.32 -22.66 -2.98
C ASP A 347 7.40 -21.43 -3.08
N PRO A 348 7.95 -20.20 -3.05
CA PRO A 348 7.15 -18.98 -3.07
C PRO A 348 6.70 -18.60 -4.48
N LEU A 349 7.31 -19.17 -5.54
CA LEU A 349 7.17 -18.68 -6.91
C LEU A 349 5.71 -18.67 -7.42
N PRO A 350 4.86 -19.70 -7.21
CA PRO A 350 3.48 -19.66 -7.67
C PRO A 350 2.67 -18.51 -7.04
N LEU A 351 2.91 -18.24 -5.75
CA LEU A 351 2.23 -17.18 -5.01
C LEU A 351 2.72 -15.80 -5.44
N LEU A 352 4.03 -15.64 -5.66
CA LEU A 352 4.61 -14.40 -6.15
C LEU A 352 4.14 -14.07 -7.57
N LEU A 353 4.05 -15.07 -8.47
CA LEU A 353 3.55 -14.87 -9.84
C LEU A 353 2.11 -14.36 -9.81
N ARG A 354 1.25 -15.01 -9.01
CA ARG A 354 -0.13 -14.54 -8.80
C ARG A 354 -0.15 -13.11 -8.25
N ALA A 355 0.61 -12.82 -7.20
CA ALA A 355 0.64 -11.50 -6.57
C ALA A 355 1.14 -10.41 -7.54
N ARG A 356 2.14 -10.71 -8.36
CA ARG A 356 2.62 -9.82 -9.42
C ARG A 356 1.51 -9.55 -10.43
N ASP A 357 0.86 -10.60 -10.93
CA ASP A 357 -0.20 -10.47 -11.93
C ASP A 357 -1.43 -9.72 -11.36
N GLU A 358 -1.63 -9.77 -10.03
CA GLU A 358 -2.58 -8.95 -9.26
C GLU A 358 -2.06 -7.52 -8.94
N GLY A 359 -0.95 -7.08 -9.53
CA GLY A 359 -0.43 -5.72 -9.44
C GLY A 359 0.61 -5.46 -8.35
N SER A 360 1.11 -6.47 -7.65
CA SER A 360 2.13 -6.28 -6.61
C SER A 360 3.52 -6.02 -7.21
N ARG A 361 3.96 -4.75 -7.15
CA ARG A 361 5.33 -4.34 -7.51
C ARG A 361 6.39 -5.12 -6.73
N GLU A 362 6.20 -5.25 -5.42
CA GLU A 362 7.17 -5.95 -4.55
C GLU A 362 7.29 -7.44 -4.87
N ALA A 363 6.18 -8.10 -5.26
CA ALA A 363 6.23 -9.49 -5.71
C ALA A 363 7.02 -9.62 -7.01
N ALA A 364 6.81 -8.68 -7.95
CA ALA A 364 7.55 -8.63 -9.21
C ALA A 364 9.06 -8.47 -8.97
N GLU A 365 9.45 -7.57 -8.08
CA GLU A 365 10.85 -7.36 -7.69
C GLU A 365 11.45 -8.58 -7.00
N THR A 366 10.69 -9.20 -6.09
CA THR A 366 11.13 -10.41 -5.36
C THR A 366 11.37 -11.59 -6.32
N ILE A 367 10.55 -11.73 -7.38
CA ILE A 367 10.77 -12.74 -8.43
C ILE A 367 12.10 -12.52 -9.13
N VAL A 368 12.41 -11.27 -9.51
CA VAL A 368 13.68 -10.94 -10.18
C VAL A 368 14.87 -11.24 -9.26
N GLN A 369 14.78 -10.86 -7.99
CA GLN A 369 15.84 -11.11 -7.00
C GLN A 369 16.08 -12.62 -6.79
N LEU A 370 15.03 -13.43 -6.65
CA LEU A 370 15.15 -14.89 -6.53
C LEU A 370 15.86 -15.50 -7.74
N GLN A 371 15.57 -15.01 -8.94
CA GLN A 371 16.20 -15.47 -10.17
C GLN A 371 17.67 -15.08 -10.32
N GLU A 372 18.08 -13.96 -9.73
CA GLU A 372 19.47 -13.48 -9.72
C GLU A 372 20.32 -14.27 -8.73
N GLU A 373 19.75 -14.61 -7.58
CA GLU A 373 20.39 -15.42 -6.54
C GLU A 373 20.42 -16.92 -6.85
N GLY A 374 19.83 -17.34 -7.98
CA GLY A 374 19.76 -18.74 -8.35
C GLY A 374 18.86 -19.55 -7.40
N LEU A 375 17.77 -18.96 -6.93
CA LEU A 375 16.79 -19.60 -6.05
C LEU A 375 15.47 -19.88 -6.80
N GLY A 376 14.84 -21.02 -6.49
CA GLY A 376 13.59 -21.49 -7.10
C GLY A 376 13.75 -22.22 -8.45
N LEU A 377 12.64 -22.74 -9.00
CA LEU A 377 12.61 -23.58 -10.21
C LEU A 377 13.22 -22.92 -11.48
N ARG A 378 13.42 -21.60 -11.48
CA ARG A 378 13.99 -20.82 -12.60
C ARG A 378 15.44 -20.38 -12.40
N ALA A 379 16.07 -20.77 -11.29
CA ALA A 379 17.45 -20.48 -10.93
C ALA A 379 18.49 -20.79 -12.02
N ALA A 380 18.25 -21.87 -12.78
CA ALA A 380 19.21 -22.39 -13.76
C ALA A 380 19.23 -21.61 -15.10
N LEU A 381 18.35 -20.64 -15.31
CA LEU A 381 18.23 -19.92 -16.58
C LEU A 381 19.17 -18.70 -16.62
N ARG A 382 20.39 -18.85 -17.14
CA ARG A 382 21.24 -17.70 -17.53
C ARG A 382 20.48 -16.80 -18.50
N GLU A 383 20.59 -15.47 -18.35
CA GLU A 383 19.88 -14.40 -19.10
C GLU A 383 18.91 -14.89 -20.19
N SER A 384 17.76 -15.37 -19.75
CA SER A 384 16.75 -15.94 -20.63
C SER A 384 15.72 -14.87 -20.99
N ASN A 385 15.00 -15.09 -22.09
CA ASN A 385 13.82 -14.29 -22.45
C ASN A 385 12.83 -14.15 -21.27
N ILE A 386 12.78 -15.14 -20.39
CA ILE A 386 11.94 -15.14 -19.18
C ILE A 386 12.40 -14.07 -18.18
N LYS A 387 13.72 -13.95 -17.91
CA LYS A 387 14.24 -12.91 -17.01
C LYS A 387 13.88 -11.50 -17.51
N ARG A 388 14.04 -11.25 -18.82
CA ARG A 388 13.66 -9.96 -19.42
C ARG A 388 12.16 -9.69 -19.34
N THR A 389 11.32 -10.73 -19.43
CA THR A 389 9.86 -10.59 -19.22
C THR A 389 9.54 -10.21 -17.77
N ASP A 390 10.16 -10.86 -16.80
CA ASP A 390 9.90 -10.57 -15.39
C ASP A 390 10.42 -9.17 -14.99
N VAL A 391 11.60 -8.76 -15.48
CA VAL A 391 12.12 -7.39 -15.32
C VAL A 391 11.17 -6.36 -15.96
N ARG A 392 10.71 -6.60 -17.19
CA ARG A 392 9.76 -5.70 -17.86
C ARG A 392 8.46 -5.57 -17.07
N HIS A 393 7.92 -6.67 -16.56
CA HIS A 393 6.68 -6.65 -15.79
C HIS A 393 6.86 -5.84 -14.49
N ALA A 394 7.96 -6.03 -13.77
CA ALA A 394 8.28 -5.23 -12.60
C ALA A 394 8.43 -3.72 -12.93
N ALA A 395 9.07 -3.39 -14.06
CA ALA A 395 9.15 -2.01 -14.54
C ALA A 395 7.77 -1.44 -14.92
N GLU A 396 6.89 -2.24 -15.52
CA GLU A 396 5.52 -1.87 -15.85
C GLU A 396 4.69 -1.57 -14.59
N LEU A 397 4.93 -2.30 -13.51
CA LEU A 397 4.36 -2.06 -12.17
C LEU A 397 5.05 -0.91 -11.39
N GLY A 398 5.99 -0.19 -12.00
CA GLY A 398 6.60 1.00 -11.41
C GLY A 398 7.81 0.73 -10.50
N SER A 399 8.52 -0.39 -10.70
CA SER A 399 9.80 -0.63 -10.04
C SER A 399 10.87 0.36 -10.55
N PRO A 400 11.45 1.20 -9.66
CA PRO A 400 12.47 2.17 -10.05
C PRO A 400 13.72 1.50 -10.60
N GLU A 401 14.18 0.44 -9.93
CA GLU A 401 15.37 -0.34 -10.30
C GLU A 401 15.21 -1.02 -11.66
N MET A 402 14.05 -1.63 -11.91
CA MET A 402 13.81 -2.34 -13.16
C MET A 402 13.61 -1.38 -14.33
N CYS A 403 13.00 -0.20 -14.11
CA CYS A 403 12.95 0.86 -15.12
C CYS A 403 14.36 1.32 -15.51
N TRP A 404 15.21 1.55 -14.50
CA TRP A 404 16.60 1.95 -14.71
C TRP A 404 17.41 0.91 -15.48
N ARG A 405 17.27 -0.37 -15.11
CA ARG A 405 17.92 -1.49 -15.81
C ARG A 405 17.53 -1.56 -17.29
N ILE A 406 16.24 -1.39 -17.61
CA ILE A 406 15.77 -1.36 -19.00
C ILE A 406 16.36 -0.15 -19.73
N TYR A 407 16.42 1.02 -19.08
CA TYR A 407 17.02 2.21 -19.68
C TYR A 407 18.51 2.01 -20.03
N GLN A 408 19.30 1.47 -19.09
CA GLN A 408 20.73 1.24 -19.28
C GLN A 408 21.01 0.16 -20.34
N ASN A 409 20.21 -0.90 -20.37
CA ASN A 409 20.37 -2.02 -21.29
C ASN A 409 19.23 -2.10 -22.32
N PHE A 410 18.88 -0.99 -22.97
CA PHE A 410 17.63 -0.91 -23.75
C PHE A 410 17.58 -1.82 -24.99
N ALA A 411 18.70 -2.06 -25.67
CA ALA A 411 18.70 -2.75 -26.97
C ALA A 411 18.11 -4.18 -26.92
N PRO A 412 18.49 -5.07 -25.97
CA PRO A 412 17.87 -6.38 -25.84
C PRO A 412 16.35 -6.35 -25.54
N TYR A 413 15.89 -5.38 -24.74
CA TYR A 413 14.45 -5.23 -24.45
C TYR A 413 13.69 -4.72 -25.67
N ARG A 414 14.28 -3.79 -26.41
CA ARG A 414 13.75 -3.27 -27.66
C ARG A 414 13.52 -4.39 -28.67
N GLU A 415 14.50 -5.27 -28.84
CA GLU A 415 14.42 -6.40 -29.76
C GLU A 415 13.36 -7.43 -29.33
N GLN A 416 13.37 -7.83 -28.06
CA GLN A 416 12.42 -8.84 -27.57
C GLN A 416 10.97 -8.34 -27.56
N PHE A 417 10.75 -7.07 -27.20
CA PHE A 417 9.42 -6.53 -26.94
C PHE A 417 8.93 -5.54 -28.00
N ARG A 418 9.71 -5.35 -29.07
CA ARG A 418 9.42 -4.40 -30.16
C ARG A 418 9.16 -2.99 -29.64
N LEU A 419 10.03 -2.52 -28.75
CA LEU A 419 9.93 -1.17 -28.21
C LEU A 419 10.40 -0.15 -29.25
N GLU A 420 9.79 1.02 -29.24
CA GLU A 420 10.21 2.18 -30.02
C GLU A 420 11.37 2.91 -29.34
N HIS A 421 12.23 3.57 -30.14
CA HIS A 421 13.41 4.26 -29.62
C HIS A 421 13.10 5.28 -28.51
N TRP A 422 12.03 6.06 -28.69
CA TRP A 422 11.61 7.09 -27.73
C TRP A 422 11.18 6.52 -26.37
N GLN A 423 10.85 5.22 -26.30
CA GLN A 423 10.45 4.60 -25.04
C GLN A 423 11.63 4.44 -24.08
N ARG A 424 12.87 4.54 -24.56
CA ARG A 424 14.06 4.54 -23.70
C ARG A 424 14.01 5.69 -22.70
N GLU A 425 13.79 6.91 -23.16
CA GLU A 425 13.71 8.11 -22.32
C GLU A 425 12.49 8.06 -21.39
N ARG A 426 11.41 7.37 -21.80
CA ARG A 426 10.27 7.10 -20.92
C ARG A 426 10.67 6.20 -19.72
N TYR A 427 11.52 5.20 -19.90
CA TYR A 427 12.02 4.39 -18.78
C TYR A 427 12.95 5.18 -17.87
N LEU A 428 13.75 6.11 -18.41
CA LEU A 428 14.55 7.04 -17.60
C LEU A 428 13.65 7.91 -16.71
N LEU A 429 12.61 8.51 -17.29
CA LEU A 429 11.63 9.29 -16.53
C LEU A 429 11.00 8.45 -15.43
N ARG A 430 10.47 7.27 -15.77
CA ARG A 430 9.80 6.41 -14.81
C ARG A 430 10.73 6.00 -13.67
N ALA A 431 11.99 5.68 -13.95
CA ALA A 431 12.96 5.36 -12.92
C ALA A 431 13.23 6.56 -12.00
N ALA A 432 13.44 7.75 -12.58
CA ALA A 432 13.71 8.98 -11.84
C ALA A 432 12.52 9.38 -10.93
N ASP A 433 11.32 9.43 -11.52
CA ASP A 433 10.09 9.77 -10.82
C ASP A 433 9.70 8.73 -9.77
N ALA A 434 10.04 7.45 -9.97
CA ALA A 434 9.81 6.36 -9.02
C ALA A 434 10.87 6.27 -7.90
N GLY A 435 11.92 7.10 -7.96
CA GLY A 435 12.86 7.27 -6.85
C GLY A 435 14.29 6.79 -7.09
N HIS A 436 14.65 6.32 -8.29
CA HIS A 436 16.01 5.88 -8.55
C HIS A 436 16.98 7.06 -8.65
N ASN A 437 17.90 7.22 -7.70
CA ASN A 437 18.79 8.40 -7.64
C ASN A 437 19.74 8.53 -8.83
N GLY A 438 20.26 7.42 -9.37
CA GLY A 438 21.06 7.44 -10.62
C GLY A 438 20.27 7.99 -11.82
N ALA A 439 19.04 7.50 -12.04
CA ALA A 439 18.13 8.02 -13.04
C ALA A 439 17.73 9.49 -12.81
N ARG A 440 17.45 9.91 -11.56
CA ARG A 440 17.19 11.32 -11.22
C ARG A 440 18.35 12.21 -11.65
N PHE A 441 19.57 11.81 -11.30
CA PHE A 441 20.77 12.52 -11.68
C PHE A 441 20.96 12.56 -13.21
N GLU A 442 20.87 11.41 -13.89
CA GLU A 442 21.07 11.34 -15.34
C GLU A 442 20.02 12.16 -16.12
N LEU A 443 18.74 12.08 -15.72
CA LEU A 443 17.68 12.87 -16.31
C LEU A 443 17.90 14.36 -16.09
N ALA A 444 18.26 14.78 -14.88
CA ALA A 444 18.55 16.18 -14.57
C ALA A 444 19.72 16.72 -15.42
N GLN A 445 20.80 15.96 -15.59
CA GLN A 445 21.92 16.35 -16.44
C GLN A 445 21.51 16.47 -17.91
N ALA A 446 20.71 15.54 -18.42
CA ALA A 446 20.21 15.58 -19.79
C ALA A 446 19.29 16.79 -20.06
N LEU A 447 18.44 17.14 -19.09
CA LEU A 447 17.59 18.33 -19.14
C LEU A 447 18.42 19.62 -19.09
N ARG A 448 19.39 19.74 -18.18
CA ARG A 448 20.30 20.90 -18.08
C ARG A 448 21.19 21.07 -19.31
N ALA A 449 21.58 19.99 -19.96
CA ALA A 449 22.33 20.03 -21.22
C ALA A 449 21.47 20.44 -22.43
N GLY A 450 20.14 20.52 -22.27
CA GLY A 450 19.20 20.72 -23.37
C GLY A 450 19.20 19.56 -24.38
N ALA A 451 19.60 18.36 -23.91
CA ALA A 451 19.54 17.11 -24.68
C ALA A 451 18.15 16.47 -24.61
N LEU A 452 17.40 16.79 -23.55
CA LEU A 452 15.99 16.45 -23.39
C LEU A 452 15.21 17.72 -23.06
N GLY A 453 13.98 17.80 -23.58
CA GLY A 453 12.95 18.73 -23.14
C GLY A 453 11.82 17.98 -22.45
N LEU A 454 10.97 18.69 -21.68
CA LEU A 454 9.74 18.14 -21.13
C LEU A 454 8.55 18.64 -21.95
N GLY A 455 7.75 17.69 -22.46
CA GLY A 455 6.47 18.00 -23.11
C GLY A 455 5.46 18.62 -22.15
N GLU A 456 4.34 19.12 -22.68
CA GLU A 456 3.26 19.63 -21.83
C GLU A 456 2.73 18.57 -20.86
N ASP A 457 2.69 17.32 -21.32
CA ASP A 457 2.35 16.10 -20.60
C ASP A 457 3.43 15.63 -19.60
N GLY A 458 4.59 16.32 -19.55
CA GLY A 458 5.71 15.97 -18.68
C GLY A 458 6.57 14.82 -19.20
N VAL A 459 6.33 14.30 -20.41
CA VAL A 459 7.14 13.24 -21.00
C VAL A 459 8.42 13.82 -21.60
N PRO A 460 9.61 13.27 -21.30
CA PRO A 460 10.83 13.72 -21.93
C PRO A 460 10.84 13.39 -23.41
N TYR A 461 11.30 14.34 -24.22
CA TYR A 461 11.55 14.14 -25.63
C TYR A 461 12.97 14.58 -26.00
N PRO A 462 13.61 13.93 -26.98
CA PRO A 462 14.90 14.36 -27.51
C PRO A 462 14.86 15.80 -27.99
N MET A 463 15.78 16.62 -27.49
CA MET A 463 15.91 18.03 -27.82
C MET A 463 17.37 18.36 -28.11
N ASN A 464 17.62 19.36 -28.95
CA ASN A 464 18.98 19.88 -29.15
C ASN A 464 18.97 21.41 -29.21
N MET A 465 18.38 22.03 -28.19
CA MET A 465 18.32 23.48 -28.04
C MET A 465 18.67 23.84 -26.59
N PRO A 466 18.85 25.13 -26.24
CA PRO A 466 19.00 25.54 -24.84
C PRO A 466 17.87 25.00 -23.95
N PRO A 467 18.13 24.69 -22.68
CA PRO A 467 17.12 24.15 -21.78
C PRO A 467 16.00 25.18 -21.54
N THR A 468 14.76 24.70 -21.47
CA THR A 468 13.61 25.55 -21.11
C THR A 468 13.57 25.75 -19.59
N GLN A 469 12.86 26.78 -19.12
CA GLN A 469 12.69 27.01 -17.68
C GLN A 469 12.07 25.79 -16.99
N ARG A 470 11.03 25.20 -17.60
CA ARG A 470 10.40 23.97 -17.11
C ARG A 470 11.38 22.80 -16.96
N SER A 471 12.28 22.62 -17.92
CA SER A 471 13.33 21.59 -17.84
C SER A 471 14.32 21.87 -16.71
N LEU A 472 14.69 23.13 -16.49
CA LEU A 472 15.61 23.54 -15.42
C LEU A 472 14.98 23.38 -14.04
N ASP A 473 13.74 23.82 -13.86
CA ASP A 473 13.00 23.69 -12.59
C ASP A 473 12.87 22.22 -12.19
N TYR A 474 12.49 21.36 -13.13
CA TYR A 474 12.37 19.93 -12.87
C TYR A 474 13.73 19.26 -12.66
N ALA A 475 14.78 19.66 -13.39
CA ALA A 475 16.13 19.17 -13.15
C ALA A 475 16.64 19.54 -11.75
N ARG A 476 16.38 20.76 -11.29
CA ARG A 476 16.71 21.21 -9.93
C ARG A 476 15.99 20.36 -8.90
N HIS A 477 14.67 20.18 -9.05
CA HIS A 477 13.85 19.31 -8.20
C HIS A 477 14.42 17.88 -8.11
N LEU A 478 14.74 17.25 -9.24
CA LEU A 478 15.32 15.90 -9.27
C LEU A 478 16.67 15.82 -8.53
N LEU A 479 17.52 16.83 -8.68
CA LEU A 479 18.81 16.88 -7.99
C LEU A 479 18.65 17.11 -6.49
N GLU A 480 17.75 18.00 -6.07
CA GLU A 480 17.45 18.24 -4.65
C GLU A 480 16.93 16.97 -3.97
N ARG A 481 16.04 16.23 -4.64
CA ARG A 481 15.53 14.93 -4.18
C ARG A 481 16.63 13.88 -4.06
N ALA A 482 17.48 13.74 -5.07
CA ALA A 482 18.59 12.79 -5.03
C ALA A 482 19.65 13.19 -3.98
N ALA A 483 19.91 14.49 -3.80
CA ALA A 483 20.84 15.00 -2.80
C ALA A 483 20.32 14.82 -1.37
N ALA A 484 19.01 14.91 -1.13
CA ALA A 484 18.38 14.60 0.15
C ALA A 484 18.54 13.12 0.56
N GLU A 485 18.86 12.26 -0.40
CA GLU A 485 19.21 10.84 -0.21
C GLU A 485 20.71 10.59 -0.42
N ASP A 486 21.54 11.61 -0.18
CA ASP A 486 23.01 11.57 -0.20
C ASP A 486 23.65 11.14 -1.54
N HIS A 487 22.96 11.34 -2.68
CA HIS A 487 23.55 11.01 -3.98
C HIS A 487 24.73 11.96 -4.31
N PRO A 488 25.97 11.45 -4.43
CA PRO A 488 27.18 12.27 -4.47
C PRO A 488 27.24 13.18 -5.70
N GLY A 489 26.84 12.67 -6.87
CA GLY A 489 26.79 13.46 -8.10
C GLY A 489 25.79 14.62 -8.01
N ALA A 490 24.67 14.42 -7.31
CA ALA A 490 23.63 15.44 -7.17
C ALA A 490 24.06 16.53 -6.20
N LEU A 491 24.65 16.15 -5.06
CA LEU A 491 25.25 17.07 -4.10
C LEU A 491 26.31 17.96 -4.76
N ASN A 492 27.22 17.36 -5.54
CA ASN A 492 28.26 18.11 -6.25
C ASN A 492 27.66 19.04 -7.30
N ALA A 493 26.69 18.57 -8.09
CA ALA A 493 26.05 19.37 -9.12
C ALA A 493 25.29 20.59 -8.55
N LEU A 494 24.63 20.44 -7.39
CA LEU A 494 23.95 21.55 -6.71
C LEU A 494 24.93 22.53 -6.08
N ARG A 495 26.00 22.05 -5.43
CA ARG A 495 27.03 22.91 -4.83
C ARG A 495 27.79 23.74 -5.88
N ALA A 496 28.00 23.18 -7.06
CA ALA A 496 28.70 23.86 -8.15
C ALA A 496 27.81 24.81 -8.98
N ALA A 497 26.48 24.70 -8.85
CA ALA A 497 25.55 25.52 -9.62
C ALA A 497 25.31 26.88 -8.93
N HIS A 498 25.26 27.95 -9.72
CA HIS A 498 24.79 29.26 -9.29
C HIS A 498 23.29 29.43 -9.62
N GLU A 499 22.60 30.38 -8.98
CA GLU A 499 21.18 30.65 -9.29
C GLU A 499 20.95 30.98 -10.78
N SER A 500 21.91 31.63 -11.43
CA SER A 500 21.88 31.88 -12.88
C SER A 500 21.86 30.61 -13.75
N ASP A 501 22.31 29.47 -13.23
CA ASP A 501 22.29 28.19 -13.96
C ASP A 501 20.90 27.55 -13.99
N TRP A 502 19.95 28.09 -13.21
CA TRP A 502 18.57 27.62 -13.13
C TRP A 502 17.58 28.52 -13.87
N HIS A 503 18.05 29.55 -14.56
CA HIS A 503 17.21 30.45 -15.35
C HIS A 503 17.49 30.30 -16.85
N ALA A 504 16.44 30.09 -17.65
CA ALA A 504 16.56 29.79 -19.07
C ALA A 504 17.32 30.87 -19.87
N ASP A 505 17.21 32.13 -19.46
CA ASP A 505 17.87 33.27 -20.12
C ASP A 505 19.39 33.32 -19.87
N THR A 506 19.86 32.72 -18.78
CA THR A 506 21.26 32.80 -18.33
C THR A 506 21.98 31.46 -18.30
N ALA A 507 21.24 30.34 -18.31
CA ALA A 507 21.79 29.00 -18.20
C ALA A 507 22.60 28.62 -19.45
N ARG A 508 23.86 28.22 -19.23
CA ARG A 508 24.71 27.66 -20.27
C ARG A 508 24.48 26.15 -20.39
N ARG A 509 24.48 25.64 -21.63
CA ARG A 509 24.38 24.20 -21.88
C ARG A 509 25.58 23.47 -21.26
N LEU A 510 25.30 22.44 -20.46
CA LEU A 510 26.32 21.52 -19.97
C LEU A 510 26.85 20.64 -21.12
N ARG A 511 28.17 20.39 -21.13
CA ARG A 511 28.76 19.38 -22.02
C ARG A 511 28.46 17.99 -21.47
N ARG A 512 28.02 17.07 -22.33
CA ARG A 512 27.69 15.69 -21.95
C ARG A 512 28.96 14.99 -21.45
N GLY A 513 28.95 14.52 -20.19
CA GLY A 513 30.08 13.81 -19.56
C GLY A 513 31.03 14.67 -18.71
N ALA A 514 30.65 15.91 -18.39
CA ALA A 514 31.35 16.76 -17.42
C ALA A 514 30.91 16.49 -15.97
#